data_AF-A0A9W6PLC9-F1
#
_entry.id   AF-A0A9W6PLC9-F1
#
_cell.length_a   1.000
_cell.length_b   1.000
_cell.length_c   1.000
_cell.angle_alpha   90.00
_cell.angle_beta   90.00
_cell.angle_gamma   90.00
#
_symmetry.space_group_name_H-M   'P 1'
#
loop_
_entity.id
_entity.type
_entity.pdbx_description
1 polymer ?
#
loop_
_entity_poly.entity_id
_entity_poly.type
_entity_poly.pdbx_seq_one_letter_code
_entity_poly.pdbx_strand_id
1 'polypeptide(L)'
;MSVHATLPPPGASPRSRARLVPLVLALLAALLAVAVPAAAPAHAAVPDRWGFAYLDNPAPPPGYVPDPSRQWGSWTSPAANPVKVDQAATGVYVVHFPLIGGAGGIAHATAVNRTGTWCQILGWGTAGTGLDVKVACFNPAGAPANSPFTVLFTSSSGTPAPPGGDHGYLYSLPSGSLVTQYNSAGGANLSSHGSTGIWKAWLPGLGSTTEVGDVQVTAVDSAQGARCKVAGWYPSSTGQTFLVACFNAANAPYDTAWTLSYSVKRAVHGPAYPPKSFGYLWYNGAVPAGTNFNSVGAGNTFSAGVPSAVLMPGVAVPSDHAQVTAYGSGPGWCHLALPWTRSSGTVKLSPLCFNPGGAPVLAPFLLAYTSAF
;
A
#
# COMPACT_ATOMS: atom_id res chain seq x y z
N MET A 1 2.83 79.46 75.58
CA MET A 1 4.18 79.78 75.06
C MET A 1 5.18 79.11 75.99
N SER A 2 6.22 78.52 75.40
CA SER A 2 7.39 77.91 76.05
C SER A 2 7.30 76.44 76.49
N VAL A 3 8.04 75.64 75.70
CA VAL A 3 9.02 74.59 76.06
C VAL A 3 8.51 73.34 76.82
N HIS A 4 8.59 72.16 76.19
CA HIS A 4 9.46 71.07 76.68
C HIS A 4 9.51 69.84 75.77
N ALA A 5 10.73 69.31 75.68
CA ALA A 5 11.12 68.02 75.13
C ALA A 5 10.47 66.87 75.90
N THR A 6 10.42 65.67 75.31
CA THR A 6 10.91 64.41 75.93
C THR A 6 10.68 63.21 75.01
N LEU A 7 11.74 62.40 74.85
CA LEU A 7 11.71 61.01 74.40
C LEU A 7 11.17 60.10 75.53
N PRO A 8 10.62 58.93 75.18
CA PRO A 8 10.92 57.73 75.96
C PRO A 8 11.34 56.51 75.10
N PRO A 9 11.94 55.47 75.72
CA PRO A 9 12.68 54.42 75.03
C PRO A 9 11.92 53.04 75.16
N PRO A 10 12.55 51.84 75.14
CA PRO A 10 12.11 50.72 74.31
C PRO A 10 11.54 49.52 75.11
N GLY A 11 11.03 48.51 74.39
CA GLY A 11 10.73 47.17 74.93
C GLY A 11 9.35 46.67 74.47
N ALA A 12 9.11 45.40 74.18
CA ALA A 12 9.89 44.18 74.23
C ALA A 12 9.24 43.19 73.23
N SER A 13 10.02 42.29 72.64
CA SER A 13 9.47 41.16 71.86
C SER A 13 8.94 40.08 72.82
N PRO A 14 7.82 39.41 72.49
CA PRO A 14 7.94 37.96 72.30
C PRO A 14 7.00 37.34 71.24
N ARG A 15 7.60 36.45 70.45
CA ARG A 15 7.12 35.11 70.04
C ARG A 15 5.65 34.89 69.58
N SER A 16 5.57 34.61 68.27
CA SER A 16 5.11 33.34 67.68
C SER A 16 3.62 33.14 67.31
N ARG A 17 3.46 32.54 66.10
CA ARG A 17 2.37 31.69 65.60
C ARG A 17 1.04 32.42 65.32
N ALA A 18 0.35 32.24 64.19
CA ALA A 18 0.47 31.28 63.12
C ALA A 18 -0.13 31.84 61.82
N ARG A 19 0.51 31.47 60.71
CA ARG A 19 -0.09 31.35 59.37
C ARG A 19 -1.35 30.48 59.47
N LEU A 20 -2.45 30.87 58.82
CA LEU A 20 -3.48 29.95 58.27
C LEU A 20 -4.77 30.71 57.91
N VAL A 21 -4.74 31.67 56.97
CA VAL A 21 -6.03 32.15 56.40
C VAL A 21 -6.01 32.46 54.89
N PRO A 22 -4.96 33.01 54.24
CA PRO A 22 -5.12 33.41 52.84
C PRO A 22 -4.75 32.32 51.81
N LEU A 23 -4.38 31.10 52.24
CA LEU A 23 -3.95 30.04 51.31
C LEU A 23 -5.11 29.16 50.79
N VAL A 24 -6.28 29.19 51.43
CA VAL A 24 -7.38 28.27 51.11
C VAL A 24 -8.22 28.78 49.92
N LEU A 25 -8.35 30.10 49.74
CA LEU A 25 -9.10 30.68 48.61
C LEU A 25 -8.31 30.72 47.30
N ALA A 26 -6.97 30.75 47.34
CA ALA A 26 -6.14 30.64 46.14
C ALA A 26 -6.06 29.20 45.59
N LEU A 27 -6.25 28.18 46.45
CA LEU A 27 -6.27 26.78 46.00
C LEU A 27 -7.59 26.39 45.31
N LEU A 28 -8.72 27.02 45.65
CA LEU A 28 -10.02 26.69 45.05
C LEU A 28 -10.23 27.29 43.65
N ALA A 29 -9.58 28.40 43.32
CA ALA A 29 -9.57 28.93 41.94
C ALA A 29 -8.59 28.20 41.01
N ALA A 30 -7.58 27.50 41.56
CA ALA A 30 -6.65 26.67 40.81
C ALA A 30 -7.16 25.24 40.57
N LEU A 31 -8.21 24.80 41.28
CA LEU A 31 -8.81 23.47 41.16
C LEU A 31 -10.02 23.40 40.20
N LEU A 32 -10.37 24.51 39.54
CA LEU A 32 -11.45 24.60 38.55
C LEU A 32 -10.97 24.84 37.11
N ALA A 33 -9.67 24.68 36.85
CA ALA A 33 -9.18 24.34 35.52
C ALA A 33 -9.55 22.89 35.23
N VAL A 34 -10.85 22.64 35.12
CA VAL A 34 -11.44 21.42 34.57
C VAL A 34 -10.70 21.15 33.27
N ALA A 35 -10.03 20.00 33.21
CA ALA A 35 -9.49 19.46 31.98
C ALA A 35 -10.64 19.37 30.99
N VAL A 36 -10.83 20.41 30.19
CA VAL A 36 -11.57 20.29 28.95
C VAL A 36 -10.77 19.26 28.17
N PRO A 37 -11.30 18.05 27.91
CA PRO A 37 -10.62 17.16 26.99
C PRO A 37 -10.45 17.99 25.73
N ALA A 38 -9.20 18.24 25.32
CA ALA A 38 -8.94 18.76 24.00
C ALA A 38 -9.76 17.86 23.08
N ALA A 39 -10.73 18.44 22.37
CA ALA A 39 -11.50 17.69 21.40
C ALA A 39 -10.46 16.99 20.53
N ALA A 40 -10.41 15.66 20.59
CA ALA A 40 -9.57 14.90 19.70
C ALA A 40 -9.87 15.46 18.30
N PRO A 41 -8.85 15.79 17.49
CA PRO A 41 -9.12 16.26 16.15
C PRO A 41 -10.09 15.26 15.55
N ALA A 42 -11.25 15.74 15.08
CA ALA A 42 -12.19 14.87 14.41
C ALA A 42 -11.36 14.09 13.40
N HIS A 43 -11.33 12.77 13.52
CA HIS A 43 -10.84 11.92 12.46
C HIS A 43 -11.77 12.24 11.31
N ALA A 44 -11.36 13.17 10.45
CA ALA A 44 -11.94 13.27 9.14
C ALA A 44 -11.76 11.86 8.59
N ALA A 45 -12.88 11.15 8.41
CA ALA A 45 -12.93 10.01 7.53
C ALA A 45 -12.63 10.58 6.14
N VAL A 46 -11.37 10.88 5.89
CA VAL A 46 -10.87 11.27 4.58
C VAL A 46 -11.09 10.03 3.73
N PRO A 47 -11.78 10.13 2.59
CA PRO A 47 -11.78 9.04 1.63
C PRO A 47 -10.32 8.72 1.29
N ASP A 48 -9.90 7.46 1.44
CA ASP A 48 -8.55 7.03 1.07
C ASP A 48 -8.21 7.46 -0.37
N ARG A 49 -6.96 7.85 -0.61
CA ARG A 49 -6.52 8.27 -1.95
C ARG A 49 -6.00 7.07 -2.71
N TRP A 50 -6.63 6.74 -3.83
CA TRP A 50 -6.20 5.62 -4.66
C TRP A 50 -6.56 5.85 -6.12
N GLY A 51 -5.86 5.13 -7.00
CA GLY A 51 -6.13 5.13 -8.41
C GLY A 51 -5.47 3.95 -9.09
N PHE A 52 -6.13 3.38 -10.10
CA PHE A 52 -5.54 2.36 -10.96
C PHE A 52 -5.76 2.68 -12.43
N ALA A 53 -4.90 2.12 -13.27
CA ALA A 53 -5.05 2.18 -14.72
C ALA A 53 -4.36 0.99 -15.39
N TYR A 54 -4.90 0.55 -16.52
CA TYR A 54 -4.24 -0.34 -17.45
C TYR A 54 -3.79 0.43 -18.69
N LEU A 55 -2.48 0.51 -18.94
CA LEU A 55 -1.96 0.99 -20.20
C LEU A 55 -2.01 -0.12 -21.24
N ASP A 56 -2.90 0.02 -22.22
CA ASP A 56 -3.09 -0.92 -23.33
C ASP A 56 -2.20 -0.63 -24.54
N ASN A 57 -1.81 0.64 -24.74
CA ASN A 57 -0.87 1.04 -25.79
C ASN A 57 0.56 1.13 -25.24
N PRO A 58 1.50 0.24 -25.63
CA PRO A 58 2.87 0.25 -25.11
C PRO A 58 3.73 1.42 -25.61
N ALA A 59 3.31 2.13 -26.66
CA ALA A 59 3.96 3.34 -27.16
C ALA A 59 2.91 4.47 -27.31
N PRO A 60 2.35 4.95 -26.18
CA PRO A 60 1.27 5.92 -26.20
C PRO A 60 1.75 7.28 -26.73
N PRO A 61 0.94 8.00 -27.51
CA PRO A 61 1.20 9.41 -27.77
C PRO A 61 1.10 10.23 -26.47
N PRO A 62 1.67 11.44 -26.40
CA PRO A 62 1.52 12.32 -25.24
C PRO A 62 0.05 12.59 -24.89
N GLY A 63 -0.28 12.56 -23.61
CA GLY A 63 -1.61 12.77 -23.05
C GLY A 63 -2.59 11.61 -23.29
N TYR A 64 -2.09 10.41 -23.61
CA TYR A 64 -2.92 9.24 -23.90
C TYR A 64 -3.85 8.91 -22.73
N VAL A 65 -5.12 8.67 -23.05
CA VAL A 65 -6.14 8.24 -22.10
C VAL A 65 -6.37 6.75 -22.30
N PRO A 66 -6.00 5.88 -21.33
CA PRO A 66 -6.25 4.44 -21.45
C PRO A 66 -7.74 4.09 -21.42
N ASP A 67 -8.09 2.85 -21.76
CA ASP A 67 -9.47 2.34 -21.73
C ASP A 67 -10.21 2.73 -20.43
N PRO A 68 -11.26 3.58 -20.48
CA PRO A 68 -12.01 4.02 -19.31
C PRO A 68 -12.60 2.87 -18.47
N SER A 69 -12.82 1.68 -19.07
CA SER A 69 -13.29 0.49 -18.37
C SER A 69 -12.21 -0.18 -17.49
N ARG A 70 -10.97 0.31 -17.51
CA ARG A 70 -9.81 -0.25 -16.80
C ARG A 70 -8.98 0.83 -16.09
N GLN A 71 -9.64 1.93 -15.73
CA GLN A 71 -9.07 2.97 -14.90
C GLN A 71 -10.14 3.58 -14.00
N TRP A 72 -9.75 3.95 -12.79
CA TRP A 72 -10.61 4.65 -11.83
C TRP A 72 -9.78 5.20 -10.67
N GLY A 73 -10.41 5.98 -9.80
CA GLY A 73 -9.85 6.29 -8.49
C GLY A 73 -10.78 7.05 -7.59
N SER A 74 -10.23 7.50 -6.46
CA SER A 74 -10.97 8.11 -5.35
C SER A 74 -11.31 9.59 -5.55
N TRP A 75 -10.99 10.17 -6.71
CA TRP A 75 -11.23 11.59 -6.96
C TRP A 75 -12.67 11.89 -7.38
N THR A 76 -13.05 13.18 -7.34
CA THR A 76 -14.36 13.63 -7.79
C THR A 76 -14.52 13.49 -9.30
N SER A 77 -15.62 12.90 -9.72
CA SER A 77 -15.98 12.67 -11.14
C SER A 77 -14.90 11.94 -11.95
N PRO A 78 -14.56 10.67 -11.62
CA PRO A 78 -13.48 9.95 -12.32
C PRO A 78 -13.64 9.80 -13.82
N ALA A 79 -14.88 9.65 -14.28
CA ALA A 79 -15.19 9.59 -15.71
C ALA A 79 -14.90 10.91 -16.46
N ALA A 80 -14.95 12.06 -15.78
CA ALA A 80 -14.68 13.38 -16.39
C ALA A 80 -13.20 13.80 -16.28
N ASN A 81 -12.47 13.20 -15.34
CA ASN A 81 -11.05 13.43 -15.12
C ASN A 81 -10.32 12.09 -15.27
N PRO A 82 -10.11 11.58 -16.50
CA PRO A 82 -9.46 10.30 -16.68
C PRO A 82 -7.96 10.38 -16.34
N VAL A 83 -7.39 9.24 -15.98
CA VAL A 83 -5.96 9.01 -15.94
C VAL A 83 -5.37 9.27 -17.33
N LYS A 84 -4.20 9.90 -17.34
CA LYS A 84 -3.40 10.08 -18.56
C LYS A 84 -2.05 9.39 -18.41
N VAL A 85 -1.48 8.95 -19.52
CA VAL A 85 -0.16 8.33 -19.53
C VAL A 85 0.70 8.98 -20.60
N ASP A 86 1.89 9.42 -20.20
CA ASP A 86 2.94 9.91 -21.07
C ASP A 86 4.09 8.90 -21.14
N GLN A 87 4.63 8.70 -22.34
CA GLN A 87 5.90 7.99 -22.50
C GLN A 87 7.07 8.97 -22.44
N ALA A 88 7.92 8.84 -21.42
CA ALA A 88 9.09 9.70 -21.23
C ALA A 88 10.34 9.18 -21.96
N ALA A 89 10.48 7.86 -22.08
CA ALA A 89 11.52 7.18 -22.86
C ALA A 89 11.07 5.75 -23.21
N THR A 90 11.87 4.99 -23.95
CA THR A 90 11.59 3.57 -24.20
C THR A 90 11.42 2.82 -22.88
N GLY A 91 10.27 2.19 -22.69
CA GLY A 91 9.89 1.48 -21.48
C GLY A 91 9.67 2.36 -20.25
N VAL A 92 9.73 3.69 -20.33
CA VAL A 92 9.55 4.59 -19.19
C VAL A 92 8.30 5.45 -19.38
N TYR A 93 7.43 5.43 -18.38
CA TYR A 93 6.11 6.04 -18.43
C TYR A 93 5.85 6.90 -17.19
N VAL A 94 5.08 7.96 -17.37
CA VAL A 94 4.49 8.75 -16.28
C VAL A 94 2.98 8.58 -16.35
N VAL A 95 2.39 8.08 -15.26
CA VAL A 95 0.95 7.88 -15.11
C VAL A 95 0.41 8.99 -14.23
N HIS A 96 -0.46 9.82 -14.78
CA HIS A 96 -1.03 10.99 -14.15
C HIS A 96 -2.41 10.64 -13.57
N PHE A 97 -2.44 10.41 -12.26
CA PHE A 97 -3.70 10.28 -11.53
C PHE A 97 -4.21 11.66 -11.08
N PRO A 98 -5.41 12.06 -11.48
CA PRO A 98 -5.90 13.39 -11.14
C PRO A 98 -6.43 13.46 -9.70
N LEU A 99 -6.28 14.63 -9.08
CA LEU A 99 -6.94 15.01 -7.83
C LEU A 99 -6.72 14.06 -6.63
N ILE A 100 -5.64 13.26 -6.65
CA ILE A 100 -5.21 12.40 -5.54
C ILE A 100 -3.81 12.75 -5.02
N GLY A 101 -3.36 13.98 -5.28
CA GLY A 101 -2.10 14.49 -4.73
C GLY A 101 -2.05 14.40 -3.20
N GLY A 102 -0.85 14.21 -2.68
CA GLY A 102 -0.60 14.09 -1.25
C GLY A 102 0.70 13.34 -0.93
N ALA A 103 1.15 13.47 0.32
CA ALA A 103 2.28 12.70 0.81
C ALA A 103 1.88 11.25 1.12
N GLY A 104 2.85 10.35 1.03
CA GLY A 104 2.70 8.98 1.50
C GLY A 104 2.33 7.97 0.40
N GLY A 105 1.70 6.87 0.84
CA GLY A 105 1.22 5.81 -0.03
C GLY A 105 2.31 4.91 -0.59
N ILE A 106 1.87 4.02 -1.48
CA ILE A 106 2.65 3.06 -2.23
C ILE A 106 2.11 2.91 -3.65
N ALA A 107 2.96 2.46 -4.56
CA ALA A 107 2.56 2.08 -5.91
C ALA A 107 2.96 0.63 -6.22
N HIS A 108 2.17 -0.02 -7.07
CA HIS A 108 2.41 -1.34 -7.64
C HIS A 108 2.27 -1.30 -9.16
N ALA A 109 3.06 -2.11 -9.86
CA ALA A 109 2.98 -2.28 -11.30
C ALA A 109 3.17 -3.76 -11.68
N THR A 110 2.42 -4.20 -12.67
CA THR A 110 2.47 -5.56 -13.22
C THR A 110 2.42 -5.46 -14.74
N ALA A 111 3.36 -6.10 -15.44
CA ALA A 111 3.33 -6.16 -16.90
C ALA A 111 2.13 -6.96 -17.42
N VAL A 112 1.68 -6.67 -18.64
CA VAL A 112 0.56 -7.39 -19.28
C VAL A 112 0.91 -7.72 -20.72
N ASN A 113 1.49 -8.89 -20.96
CA ASN A 113 1.80 -9.43 -22.29
C ASN A 113 2.22 -10.91 -22.16
N ARG A 114 2.93 -11.47 -23.14
CA ARG A 114 3.44 -12.86 -23.11
C ARG A 114 4.96 -12.98 -23.26
N THR A 115 5.70 -11.88 -23.17
CA THR A 115 7.11 -11.81 -23.58
C THR A 115 8.10 -11.80 -22.41
N GLY A 116 7.63 -11.99 -21.17
CA GLY A 116 8.48 -12.03 -19.99
C GLY A 116 8.99 -10.67 -19.55
N THR A 117 8.46 -9.57 -20.08
CA THR A 117 8.80 -8.25 -19.56
C THR A 117 8.34 -8.13 -18.10
N TRP A 118 9.06 -7.36 -17.31
CA TRP A 118 8.55 -6.91 -16.01
C TRP A 118 8.45 -5.39 -16.00
N CYS A 119 7.59 -4.87 -15.14
CA CYS A 119 7.50 -3.44 -14.87
C CYS A 119 7.70 -3.20 -13.38
N GLN A 120 8.37 -2.11 -13.06
CA GLN A 120 8.68 -1.66 -11.70
C GLN A 120 8.31 -0.19 -11.54
N ILE A 121 8.36 0.29 -10.31
CA ILE A 121 8.16 1.70 -10.00
C ILE A 121 9.52 2.40 -9.98
N LEU A 122 9.63 3.59 -10.58
CA LEU A 122 10.80 4.46 -10.43
C LEU A 122 10.62 5.42 -9.25
N GLY A 123 9.36 5.78 -8.96
CA GLY A 123 8.95 6.66 -7.88
C GLY A 123 7.54 7.21 -8.14
N TRP A 124 7.00 7.93 -7.16
CA TRP A 124 5.74 8.65 -7.28
C TRP A 124 5.80 9.96 -6.49
N GLY A 125 4.94 10.91 -6.84
CA GLY A 125 4.90 12.19 -6.16
C GLY A 125 3.73 13.06 -6.59
N THR A 126 3.45 14.10 -5.80
CA THR A 126 2.39 15.06 -6.13
C THR A 126 2.80 15.90 -7.35
N ALA A 127 1.87 16.08 -8.27
CA ALA A 127 2.03 16.93 -9.46
C ALA A 127 0.80 17.85 -9.58
N GLY A 128 0.95 19.11 -9.17
CA GLY A 128 -0.19 20.02 -8.99
C GLY A 128 -1.19 19.46 -7.97
N THR A 129 -2.43 19.24 -8.39
CA THR A 129 -3.48 18.60 -7.57
C THR A 129 -3.51 17.07 -7.73
N GLY A 130 -2.80 16.53 -8.72
CA GLY A 130 -2.73 15.09 -9.00
C GLY A 130 -1.51 14.41 -8.38
N LEU A 131 -1.32 13.17 -8.79
CA LEU A 131 -0.19 12.33 -8.44
C LEU A 131 0.38 11.69 -9.69
N ASP A 132 1.68 11.81 -9.87
CA ASP A 132 2.42 11.12 -10.92
C ASP A 132 3.05 9.85 -10.37
N VAL A 133 2.79 8.72 -11.02
CA VAL A 133 3.50 7.45 -10.78
C VAL A 133 4.39 7.15 -11.97
N LYS A 134 5.69 7.03 -11.73
CA LYS A 134 6.68 6.71 -12.76
C LYS A 134 6.91 5.21 -12.82
N VAL A 135 6.71 4.61 -13.99
CA VAL A 135 6.85 3.17 -14.23
C VAL A 135 7.95 2.93 -15.24
N ALA A 136 8.80 1.92 -15.01
CA ALA A 136 9.72 1.42 -16.02
C ALA A 136 9.51 -0.06 -16.29
N CYS A 137 9.55 -0.44 -17.56
CA CYS A 137 9.42 -1.81 -18.02
C CYS A 137 10.70 -2.26 -18.73
N PHE A 138 11.07 -3.51 -18.52
CA PHE A 138 12.29 -4.11 -19.05
C PHE A 138 11.96 -5.46 -19.71
N ASN A 139 12.66 -5.79 -20.78
CA ASN A 139 12.61 -7.12 -21.39
C ASN A 139 13.36 -8.16 -20.53
N PRO A 140 13.20 -9.47 -20.77
CA PRO A 140 13.88 -10.51 -20.00
C PRO A 140 15.42 -10.37 -19.90
N ALA A 141 16.05 -9.69 -20.87
CA ALA A 141 17.48 -9.42 -20.89
C ALA A 141 17.90 -8.19 -20.07
N GLY A 142 16.94 -7.45 -19.49
CA GLY A 142 17.21 -6.27 -18.67
C GLY A 142 17.28 -4.95 -19.41
N ALA A 143 17.04 -4.93 -20.72
CA ALA A 143 16.99 -3.67 -21.47
C ALA A 143 15.60 -3.01 -21.33
N PRO A 144 15.52 -1.67 -21.23
CA PRO A 144 14.23 -0.96 -21.25
C PRO A 144 13.41 -1.35 -22.47
N ALA A 145 12.13 -1.63 -22.27
CA ALA A 145 11.25 -2.12 -23.33
C ALA A 145 9.83 -1.59 -23.15
N ASN A 146 9.22 -1.18 -24.27
CA ASN A 146 7.83 -0.78 -24.28
C ASN A 146 6.93 -1.99 -23.98
N SER A 147 6.01 -1.85 -23.01
CA SER A 147 5.11 -2.92 -22.61
C SER A 147 3.78 -2.36 -22.12
N PRO A 148 2.65 -3.05 -22.39
CA PRO A 148 1.43 -2.81 -21.64
C PRO A 148 1.65 -3.21 -20.17
N PHE A 149 1.00 -2.50 -19.26
CA PHE A 149 1.09 -2.76 -17.82
C PHE A 149 -0.14 -2.23 -17.11
N THR A 150 -0.36 -2.73 -15.91
CA THR A 150 -1.36 -2.24 -14.97
C THR A 150 -0.66 -1.63 -13.77
N VAL A 151 -1.18 -0.52 -13.28
CA VAL A 151 -0.59 0.27 -12.19
C VAL A 151 -1.65 0.60 -11.16
N LEU A 152 -1.26 0.58 -9.90
CA LEU A 152 -2.07 0.94 -8.76
C LEU A 152 -1.28 1.88 -7.86
N PHE A 153 -1.92 2.95 -7.40
CA PHE A 153 -1.49 3.73 -6.25
C PHE A 153 -2.53 3.64 -5.14
N THR A 154 -2.07 3.56 -3.89
CA THR A 154 -2.93 3.73 -2.73
C THR A 154 -2.20 4.43 -1.58
N SER A 155 -2.93 5.26 -0.84
CA SER A 155 -2.56 5.73 0.48
C SER A 155 -3.78 5.70 1.39
N SER A 156 -3.61 5.07 2.54
CA SER A 156 -4.64 4.97 3.58
C SER A 156 -4.25 5.75 4.82
N SER A 157 -5.27 6.20 5.56
CA SER A 157 -5.10 6.91 6.83
C SER A 157 -6.23 6.60 7.82
N GLY A 158 -5.98 6.84 9.11
CA GLY A 158 -6.94 6.58 10.18
C GLY A 158 -7.11 5.09 10.49
N THR A 159 -8.01 4.78 11.43
CA THR A 159 -8.44 3.40 11.71
C THR A 159 -9.84 3.21 11.13
N PRO A 160 -10.03 2.29 10.17
CA PRO A 160 -11.34 2.08 9.58
C PRO A 160 -12.31 1.57 10.65
N ALA A 161 -13.56 2.04 10.61
CA ALA A 161 -14.59 1.50 11.47
C ALA A 161 -14.79 0.00 11.16
N PRO A 162 -14.84 -0.88 12.17
CA PRO A 162 -15.26 -2.25 11.95
C PRO A 162 -16.67 -2.28 11.34
N PRO A 163 -17.00 -3.22 10.43
CA PRO A 163 -16.17 -4.30 9.85
C PRO A 163 -15.60 -3.94 8.47
N GLY A 164 -14.28 -4.08 8.26
CA GLY A 164 -13.65 -3.76 6.96
C GLY A 164 -12.61 -4.76 6.44
N GLY A 165 -12.38 -5.88 7.13
CA GLY A 165 -11.21 -6.73 6.86
C GLY A 165 -9.89 -6.03 7.21
N ASP A 166 -8.76 -6.69 6.96
CA ASP A 166 -7.43 -6.17 7.31
C ASP A 166 -6.73 -5.56 6.09
N HIS A 167 -5.98 -4.48 6.32
CA HIS A 167 -5.12 -3.88 5.32
C HIS A 167 -3.88 -3.26 5.94
N GLY A 168 -2.74 -3.46 5.29
CA GLY A 168 -1.52 -2.78 5.64
C GLY A 168 -0.64 -2.58 4.42
N TYR A 169 0.18 -1.55 4.44
CA TYR A 169 1.24 -1.38 3.46
C TYR A 169 2.49 -0.78 4.08
N LEU A 170 3.60 -0.89 3.36
CA LEU A 170 4.82 -0.17 3.68
C LEU A 170 5.64 0.10 2.41
N TYR A 171 6.40 1.19 2.45
CA TYR A 171 7.46 1.53 1.50
C TYR A 171 8.80 1.48 2.23
N SER A 172 9.62 0.49 1.91
CA SER A 172 10.93 0.28 2.52
C SER A 172 12.06 0.75 1.60
N LEU A 173 13.03 1.47 2.16
CA LEU A 173 14.30 1.80 1.52
C LEU A 173 15.24 0.59 1.50
N PRO A 174 16.33 0.61 0.70
CA PRO A 174 17.29 -0.51 0.69
C PRO A 174 17.84 -0.84 2.08
N SER A 175 17.98 0.16 2.96
CA SER A 175 18.41 0.00 4.35
C SER A 175 17.39 -0.73 5.26
N GLY A 176 16.16 -0.98 4.81
CA GLY A 176 15.05 -1.46 5.63
C GLY A 176 14.30 -0.35 6.38
N SER A 177 14.73 0.90 6.27
CA SER A 177 14.00 2.04 6.86
C SER A 177 12.71 2.30 6.09
N LEU A 178 11.62 2.57 6.80
CA LEU A 178 10.32 2.85 6.19
C LEU A 178 10.16 4.33 5.88
N VAL A 179 9.77 4.65 4.64
CA VAL A 179 9.40 6.01 4.22
C VAL A 179 7.93 6.29 4.55
N THR A 180 7.07 5.31 4.27
CA THR A 180 5.62 5.39 4.47
C THR A 180 5.13 4.03 4.92
N GLN A 181 4.08 4.01 5.75
CA GLN A 181 3.43 2.78 6.16
C GLN A 181 2.01 3.03 6.67
N TYR A 182 1.20 1.98 6.66
CA TYR A 182 -0.14 1.98 7.20
C TYR A 182 -0.50 0.59 7.71
N ASN A 183 -1.32 0.54 8.76
CA ASN A 183 -1.80 -0.68 9.36
C ASN A 183 -3.20 -0.44 9.91
N SER A 184 -4.20 -1.17 9.40
CA SER A 184 -5.60 -1.00 9.81
C SER A 184 -5.88 -1.41 11.25
N ALA A 185 -5.01 -2.20 11.88
CA ALA A 185 -5.08 -2.53 13.31
C ALA A 185 -4.39 -1.49 14.20
N GLY A 186 -3.87 -0.39 13.62
CA GLY A 186 -3.20 0.69 14.35
C GLY A 186 -1.77 0.37 14.78
N GLY A 187 -1.24 -0.80 14.42
CA GLY A 187 0.12 -1.20 14.72
C GLY A 187 1.19 -0.50 13.86
N ALA A 188 2.43 -0.49 14.31
CA ALA A 188 3.56 -0.03 13.49
C ALA A 188 4.17 -1.21 12.74
N ASN A 189 4.11 -1.18 11.41
CA ASN A 189 4.83 -2.11 10.56
C ASN A 189 6.33 -1.89 10.71
N LEU A 190 7.10 -2.97 10.54
CA LEU A 190 8.55 -2.94 10.59
C LEU A 190 9.13 -3.55 9.32
N SER A 191 10.28 -3.05 8.90
CA SER A 191 11.13 -3.71 7.92
C SER A 191 12.55 -3.79 8.48
N SER A 192 13.21 -4.90 8.20
CA SER A 192 14.60 -5.13 8.56
C SER A 192 15.32 -5.76 7.37
N HIS A 193 16.44 -5.15 6.99
CA HIS A 193 17.33 -5.69 5.97
C HIS A 193 18.08 -6.90 6.52
N GLY A 194 18.18 -7.96 5.73
CA GLY A 194 18.89 -9.19 6.03
C GLY A 194 20.18 -9.29 5.22
N SER A 195 20.36 -10.40 4.50
CA SER A 195 21.38 -10.49 3.46
C SER A 195 21.00 -9.65 2.24
N THR A 196 21.96 -9.42 1.33
CA THR A 196 21.71 -8.72 0.06
C THR A 196 20.48 -9.25 -0.65
N GLY A 197 19.58 -8.34 -1.03
CA GLY A 197 18.33 -8.63 -1.71
C GLY A 197 17.27 -9.28 -0.83
N ILE A 198 17.42 -9.36 0.50
CA ILE A 198 16.46 -9.98 1.40
C ILE A 198 16.06 -9.02 2.53
N TRP A 199 14.75 -8.88 2.76
CA TRP A 199 14.20 -8.15 3.89
C TRP A 199 13.15 -8.99 4.59
N LYS A 200 13.01 -8.75 5.89
CA LYS A 200 11.87 -9.20 6.68
C LYS A 200 10.94 -8.02 6.92
N ALA A 201 9.69 -8.17 6.52
CA ALA A 201 8.58 -7.26 6.81
C ALA A 201 7.71 -7.84 7.93
N TRP A 202 7.31 -7.03 8.90
CA TRP A 202 6.41 -7.42 9.98
C TRP A 202 5.22 -6.47 10.03
N LEU A 203 4.01 -7.01 9.91
CA LEU A 203 2.75 -6.27 9.98
C LEU A 203 1.97 -6.76 11.22
N PRO A 204 2.11 -6.10 12.39
CA PRO A 204 1.48 -6.55 13.63
C PRO A 204 -0.04 -6.38 13.58
N GLY A 205 -0.75 -7.27 14.29
CA GLY A 205 -2.20 -7.18 14.51
C GLY A 205 -3.07 -7.47 13.29
N LEU A 206 -2.48 -7.78 12.13
CA LEU A 206 -3.22 -8.12 10.90
C LEU A 206 -3.27 -9.63 10.65
N GLY A 207 -4.34 -10.08 10.00
CA GLY A 207 -4.49 -11.43 9.48
C GLY A 207 -4.84 -12.46 10.54
N SER A 208 -4.33 -13.68 10.36
CA SER A 208 -4.61 -14.85 11.20
C SER A 208 -3.32 -15.62 11.50
N THR A 209 -3.42 -16.68 12.30
CA THR A 209 -2.37 -17.67 12.55
C THR A 209 -2.07 -18.58 11.35
N THR A 210 -2.88 -18.51 10.30
CA THR A 210 -2.71 -19.21 9.02
C THR A 210 -2.73 -18.21 7.88
N GLU A 211 -2.28 -18.62 6.70
CA GLU A 211 -2.25 -17.77 5.52
C GLU A 211 -3.67 -17.37 5.11
N VAL A 212 -3.94 -16.07 5.18
CA VAL A 212 -5.22 -15.46 4.81
C VAL A 212 -4.95 -14.17 4.06
N GLY A 213 -5.75 -13.86 3.05
CA GLY A 213 -5.58 -12.63 2.28
C GLY A 213 -4.67 -12.76 1.06
N ASP A 214 -4.16 -11.61 0.65
CA ASP A 214 -3.29 -11.41 -0.50
C ASP A 214 -2.17 -10.42 -0.18
N VAL A 215 -1.03 -10.60 -0.84
CA VAL A 215 0.17 -9.78 -0.67
C VAL A 215 0.68 -9.40 -2.05
N GLN A 216 0.93 -8.11 -2.27
CA GLN A 216 1.56 -7.63 -3.49
C GLN A 216 2.88 -6.94 -3.14
N VAL A 217 3.90 -7.14 -3.98
CA VAL A 217 5.23 -6.55 -3.81
C VAL A 217 5.71 -6.00 -5.15
N THR A 218 6.29 -4.81 -5.15
CA THR A 218 6.91 -4.24 -6.36
C THR A 218 8.22 -3.54 -5.99
N ALA A 219 9.23 -3.67 -6.87
CA ALA A 219 10.49 -2.94 -6.71
C ALA A 219 10.29 -1.44 -6.96
N VAL A 220 11.06 -0.63 -6.24
CA VAL A 220 11.17 0.81 -6.43
C VAL A 220 12.63 1.15 -6.68
N ASP A 221 13.01 1.32 -7.95
CA ASP A 221 14.39 1.59 -8.34
C ASP A 221 14.41 2.57 -9.52
N SER A 222 15.13 3.68 -9.38
CA SER A 222 15.26 4.70 -10.43
C SER A 222 16.53 4.56 -11.25
N ALA A 223 17.46 3.69 -10.85
CA ALA A 223 18.78 3.55 -11.45
C ALA A 223 18.86 2.39 -12.44
N GLN A 224 18.21 1.26 -12.14
CA GLN A 224 18.28 0.07 -13.00
C GLN A 224 17.06 -0.85 -12.85
N GLY A 225 16.99 -1.87 -13.71
CA GLY A 225 15.98 -2.92 -13.63
C GLY A 225 16.13 -3.79 -12.38
N ALA A 226 15.06 -3.85 -11.59
CA ALA A 226 14.93 -4.63 -10.37
C ALA A 226 13.54 -5.27 -10.27
N ARG A 227 13.48 -6.41 -9.56
CA ARG A 227 12.23 -7.13 -9.31
C ARG A 227 12.23 -7.57 -7.86
N CYS A 228 11.15 -7.26 -7.14
CA CYS A 228 10.95 -7.69 -5.76
C CYS A 228 9.69 -8.54 -5.67
N LYS A 229 9.70 -9.52 -4.77
CA LYS A 229 8.58 -10.44 -4.59
C LYS A 229 8.56 -11.05 -3.19
N VAL A 230 7.47 -11.76 -2.88
CA VAL A 230 7.35 -12.51 -1.62
C VAL A 230 8.12 -13.81 -1.73
N ALA A 231 9.18 -13.96 -0.94
CA ALA A 231 9.97 -15.18 -0.85
C ALA A 231 9.41 -16.18 0.18
N GLY A 232 8.73 -15.69 1.21
CA GLY A 232 8.12 -16.50 2.27
C GLY A 232 7.07 -15.71 3.05
N TRP A 233 6.09 -16.44 3.60
CA TRP A 233 5.02 -15.89 4.44
C TRP A 233 4.90 -16.74 5.71
N TYR A 234 5.01 -16.10 6.87
CA TYR A 234 4.94 -16.72 8.18
C TYR A 234 3.86 -16.00 9.03
N PRO A 235 2.60 -16.47 8.95
CA PRO A 235 1.50 -15.96 9.77
C PRO A 235 1.69 -16.32 11.25
N SER A 236 1.12 -15.52 12.16
CA SER A 236 1.13 -15.77 13.60
C SER A 236 -0.10 -15.15 14.27
N SER A 237 -0.32 -15.46 15.55
CA SER A 237 -1.41 -14.86 16.33
C SER A 237 -1.25 -13.36 16.57
N THR A 238 -0.06 -12.80 16.31
CA THR A 238 0.27 -11.40 16.59
C THR A 238 0.47 -10.56 15.33
N GLY A 239 0.33 -11.15 14.14
CA GLY A 239 0.55 -10.46 12.87
C GLY A 239 1.18 -11.34 11.80
N GLN A 240 1.57 -10.70 10.70
CA GLN A 240 2.11 -11.35 9.51
C GLN A 240 3.58 -10.99 9.30
N THR A 241 4.45 -12.01 9.17
CA THR A 241 5.82 -11.82 8.70
C THR A 241 5.94 -12.21 7.23
N PHE A 242 6.51 -11.34 6.41
CA PHE A 242 6.85 -11.65 5.01
C PHE A 242 8.37 -11.54 4.82
N LEU A 243 8.94 -12.49 4.10
CA LEU A 243 10.27 -12.33 3.51
C LEU A 243 10.11 -11.76 2.11
N VAL A 244 10.76 -10.65 1.84
CA VAL A 244 10.81 -10.03 0.51
C VAL A 244 12.18 -10.31 -0.08
N ALA A 245 12.20 -10.81 -1.32
CA ALA A 245 13.42 -11.01 -2.09
C ALA A 245 13.43 -10.11 -3.32
N CYS A 246 14.55 -9.43 -3.55
CA CYS A 246 14.77 -8.57 -4.70
C CYS A 246 15.99 -9.00 -5.51
N PHE A 247 15.87 -8.87 -6.83
CA PHE A 247 16.89 -9.25 -7.80
C PHE A 247 17.05 -8.15 -8.83
N ASN A 248 18.27 -7.95 -9.32
CA ASN A 248 18.52 -7.07 -10.46
C ASN A 248 18.15 -7.77 -11.78
N ALA A 249 18.34 -7.03 -12.89
CA ALA A 249 18.15 -7.52 -14.25
C ALA A 249 19.01 -8.76 -14.58
N ALA A 250 20.19 -8.89 -13.98
CA ALA A 250 21.09 -10.04 -14.14
C ALA A 250 20.73 -11.24 -13.25
N ASN A 251 19.56 -11.22 -12.59
CA ASN A 251 19.08 -12.25 -11.67
C ASN A 251 19.90 -12.42 -10.38
N ALA A 252 20.81 -11.49 -10.08
CA ALA A 252 21.56 -11.51 -8.82
C ALA A 252 20.74 -10.85 -7.70
N PRO A 253 20.83 -11.33 -6.43
CA PRO A 253 20.26 -10.64 -5.29
C PRO A 253 20.73 -9.18 -5.24
N TYR A 254 19.82 -8.26 -4.97
CA TYR A 254 20.10 -6.83 -5.13
C TYR A 254 19.34 -5.98 -4.12
N ASP A 255 20.08 -5.11 -3.43
CA ASP A 255 19.52 -4.15 -2.48
C ASP A 255 18.86 -2.98 -3.21
N THR A 256 17.53 -2.90 -3.13
CA THR A 256 16.71 -1.85 -3.74
C THR A 256 15.54 -1.51 -2.82
N ALA A 257 14.88 -0.38 -3.08
CA ALA A 257 13.67 -0.04 -2.35
C ALA A 257 12.48 -0.85 -2.88
N TRP A 258 11.43 -1.02 -2.07
CA TRP A 258 10.27 -1.82 -2.47
C TRP A 258 9.01 -1.44 -1.70
N THR A 259 7.87 -1.69 -2.32
CA THR A 259 6.54 -1.54 -1.72
C THR A 259 5.93 -2.90 -1.44
N LEU A 260 5.16 -3.00 -0.36
CA LEU A 260 4.34 -4.16 -0.04
C LEU A 260 2.95 -3.69 0.39
N SER A 261 1.91 -4.36 -0.11
CA SER A 261 0.54 -4.26 0.40
C SER A 261 0.06 -5.63 0.85
N TYR A 262 -0.68 -5.69 1.95
CA TYR A 262 -1.38 -6.86 2.45
C TYR A 262 -2.86 -6.54 2.62
N SER A 263 -3.75 -7.45 2.21
CA SER A 263 -5.20 -7.28 2.34
C SER A 263 -5.92 -8.59 2.66
N VAL A 264 -6.86 -8.57 3.61
CA VAL A 264 -7.71 -9.71 3.99
C VAL A 264 -9.16 -9.28 3.92
N LYS A 265 -9.97 -9.95 3.07
CA LYS A 265 -11.37 -9.59 2.83
C LYS A 265 -11.57 -8.10 2.52
N ARG A 266 -10.56 -7.49 1.90
CA ARG A 266 -10.54 -6.11 1.40
C ARG A 266 -9.87 -6.09 0.04
N ALA A 267 -10.25 -5.14 -0.81
CA ALA A 267 -9.54 -4.91 -2.07
C ALA A 267 -8.09 -4.50 -1.83
N VAL A 268 -7.22 -4.79 -2.81
CA VAL A 268 -5.77 -4.52 -2.75
C VAL A 268 -5.43 -3.04 -2.51
N HIS A 269 -6.30 -2.13 -2.95
CA HIS A 269 -6.12 -0.68 -2.75
C HIS A 269 -6.65 -0.18 -1.38
N GLY A 270 -7.18 -1.08 -0.55
CA GLY A 270 -7.36 -0.86 0.88
C GLY A 270 -8.47 0.07 1.36
N PRO A 271 -9.47 0.50 0.56
CA PRO A 271 -10.35 1.61 0.93
C PRO A 271 -11.15 1.26 2.18
N ALA A 272 -11.43 2.27 3.02
CA ALA A 272 -12.23 2.12 4.24
C ALA A 272 -13.58 1.40 3.99
N TYR A 273 -14.20 1.65 2.83
CA TYR A 273 -15.33 0.88 2.33
C TYR A 273 -14.87 0.08 1.10
N PRO A 274 -14.67 -1.25 1.22
CA PRO A 274 -14.25 -2.06 0.09
C PRO A 274 -15.27 -1.95 -1.06
N PRO A 275 -14.83 -1.97 -2.32
CA PRO A 275 -15.74 -2.18 -3.44
C PRO A 275 -16.50 -3.50 -3.22
N LYS A 276 -17.72 -3.60 -3.75
CA LYS A 276 -18.53 -4.81 -3.68
C LYS A 276 -17.92 -5.94 -4.52
N SER A 277 -17.08 -5.63 -5.49
CA SER A 277 -16.54 -6.59 -6.45
C SER A 277 -15.01 -6.65 -6.43
N PHE A 278 -14.45 -7.60 -5.67
CA PHE A 278 -13.02 -7.88 -5.64
C PHE A 278 -12.77 -9.34 -5.26
N GLY A 279 -11.54 -9.80 -5.49
CA GLY A 279 -11.14 -11.15 -5.12
C GLY A 279 -9.64 -11.31 -5.16
N TYR A 280 -9.16 -12.38 -4.55
CA TYR A 280 -7.76 -12.75 -4.59
C TYR A 280 -7.57 -14.26 -4.55
N LEU A 281 -6.42 -14.69 -5.07
CA LEU A 281 -6.01 -16.09 -5.09
C LEU A 281 -4.48 -16.18 -4.92
N TRP A 282 -4.03 -17.01 -3.99
CA TRP A 282 -2.64 -17.47 -3.92
C TRP A 282 -2.53 -18.90 -4.43
N TYR A 283 -1.62 -19.11 -5.39
CA TYR A 283 -1.19 -20.43 -5.82
C TYR A 283 0.24 -20.69 -5.33
N ASN A 284 0.43 -21.78 -4.59
CA ASN A 284 1.72 -22.27 -4.12
C ASN A 284 1.73 -23.80 -4.06
N GLY A 285 1.75 -24.44 -5.24
CA GLY A 285 1.58 -25.91 -5.38
C GLY A 285 0.14 -26.38 -5.11
N ALA A 286 -0.58 -25.68 -4.25
CA ALA A 286 -2.02 -25.76 -4.00
C ALA A 286 -2.61 -24.36 -3.88
N VAL A 287 -3.93 -24.27 -3.68
CA VAL A 287 -4.63 -23.01 -3.38
C VAL A 287 -5.13 -23.07 -1.93
N PRO A 288 -4.41 -22.47 -0.96
CA PRO A 288 -4.86 -22.47 0.43
C PRO A 288 -6.20 -21.74 0.59
N ALA A 289 -7.08 -22.28 1.44
CA ALA A 289 -8.45 -21.80 1.55
C ALA A 289 -8.53 -20.34 2.02
N GLY A 290 -7.69 -19.92 2.97
CA GLY A 290 -7.67 -18.55 3.49
C GLY A 290 -7.25 -17.49 2.47
N THR A 291 -6.59 -17.92 1.40
CA THR A 291 -6.06 -17.08 0.33
C THR A 291 -6.82 -17.23 -0.98
N ASN A 292 -8.00 -17.87 -0.96
CA ASN A 292 -8.95 -17.89 -2.08
C ASN A 292 -10.24 -17.20 -1.64
N PHE A 293 -10.42 -15.94 -2.05
CA PHE A 293 -11.54 -15.12 -1.61
C PHE A 293 -12.21 -14.40 -2.77
N ASN A 294 -13.53 -14.29 -2.66
CA ASN A 294 -14.38 -13.55 -3.57
C ASN A 294 -15.41 -12.77 -2.75
N SER A 295 -15.53 -11.47 -3.01
CA SER A 295 -16.38 -10.57 -2.23
C SER A 295 -17.87 -10.88 -2.33
N VAL A 296 -18.32 -11.58 -3.38
CA VAL A 296 -19.73 -12.02 -3.51
C VAL A 296 -19.99 -13.40 -2.92
N GLY A 297 -19.00 -14.01 -2.25
CA GLY A 297 -19.12 -15.31 -1.58
C GLY A 297 -19.02 -16.52 -2.50
N ALA A 298 -18.76 -16.32 -3.80
CA ALA A 298 -18.55 -17.42 -4.75
C ALA A 298 -17.12 -18.02 -4.62
N GLY A 299 -16.93 -19.26 -5.06
CA GLY A 299 -15.58 -19.85 -5.11
C GLY A 299 -14.82 -19.41 -6.36
N ASN A 300 -13.58 -18.91 -6.21
CA ASN A 300 -12.71 -18.77 -7.37
C ASN A 300 -12.14 -20.13 -7.76
N THR A 301 -11.98 -20.36 -9.05
CA THR A 301 -11.37 -21.59 -9.59
C THR A 301 -10.00 -21.30 -10.19
N PHE A 302 -9.10 -22.27 -10.07
CA PHE A 302 -7.75 -22.22 -10.60
C PHE A 302 -7.51 -23.43 -11.50
N SER A 303 -6.97 -23.18 -12.69
CA SER A 303 -6.47 -24.19 -13.60
C SER A 303 -4.98 -23.96 -13.82
N ALA A 304 -4.16 -24.92 -13.40
CA ALA A 304 -2.72 -24.89 -13.61
C ALA A 304 -2.39 -24.95 -15.12
N GLY A 305 -1.45 -24.12 -15.55
CA GLY A 305 -1.03 -24.03 -16.94
C GLY A 305 0.00 -22.94 -17.18
N VAL A 306 0.42 -22.79 -18.44
CA VAL A 306 1.34 -21.75 -18.91
C VAL A 306 0.73 -21.05 -20.14
N PRO A 307 -0.04 -19.95 -19.97
CA PRO A 307 -0.42 -19.31 -18.71
C PRO A 307 -1.41 -20.14 -17.88
N SER A 308 -1.45 -19.87 -16.59
CA SER A 308 -2.50 -20.38 -15.70
C SER A 308 -3.80 -19.62 -15.94
N ALA A 309 -4.93 -20.19 -15.51
CA ALA A 309 -6.22 -19.51 -15.55
C ALA A 309 -6.84 -19.43 -14.16
N VAL A 310 -7.30 -18.25 -13.78
CA VAL A 310 -8.11 -18.02 -12.58
C VAL A 310 -9.44 -17.43 -13.00
N LEU A 311 -10.54 -18.04 -12.58
CA LEU A 311 -11.89 -17.52 -12.78
C LEU A 311 -12.45 -17.03 -11.45
N MET A 312 -12.89 -15.77 -11.42
CA MET A 312 -13.57 -15.18 -10.26
C MET A 312 -15.01 -14.81 -10.68
N PRO A 313 -16.00 -15.66 -10.35
CA PRO A 313 -17.39 -15.42 -10.73
C PRO A 313 -18.02 -14.28 -9.93
N GLY A 314 -18.95 -13.56 -10.54
CA GLY A 314 -19.79 -12.54 -9.91
C GLY A 314 -19.13 -11.19 -9.62
N VAL A 315 -17.82 -11.03 -9.88
CA VAL A 315 -17.06 -9.81 -9.56
C VAL A 315 -16.62 -9.01 -10.80
N ALA A 316 -17.03 -9.42 -12.02
CA ALA A 316 -16.60 -8.77 -13.27
C ALA A 316 -17.34 -7.44 -13.54
N VAL A 317 -17.06 -6.43 -12.71
CA VAL A 317 -17.67 -5.09 -12.78
C VAL A 317 -16.62 -4.06 -13.20
N PRO A 318 -16.73 -3.44 -14.39
CA PRO A 318 -15.91 -2.29 -14.75
C PRO A 318 -16.30 -1.03 -13.95
N SER A 319 -15.40 -0.10 -13.68
CA SER A 319 -13.97 -0.14 -14.01
C SER A 319 -13.19 -1.02 -13.04
N ASP A 320 -12.19 -1.73 -13.52
CA ASP A 320 -11.48 -2.75 -12.73
C ASP A 320 -9.96 -2.79 -12.98
N HIS A 321 -9.28 -3.56 -12.15
CA HIS A 321 -7.83 -3.71 -12.10
C HIS A 321 -7.48 -5.14 -11.66
N ALA A 322 -6.33 -5.63 -12.11
CA ALA A 322 -5.73 -6.84 -11.59
C ALA A 322 -4.24 -6.64 -11.33
N GLN A 323 -3.70 -7.35 -10.34
CA GLN A 323 -2.27 -7.33 -9.99
C GLN A 323 -1.79 -8.77 -9.82
N VAL A 324 -0.56 -9.06 -10.24
CA VAL A 324 0.10 -10.32 -9.87
C VAL A 324 1.51 -10.07 -9.38
N THR A 325 1.89 -10.76 -8.31
CA THR A 325 3.23 -10.82 -7.75
C THR A 325 3.69 -12.27 -7.71
N ALA A 326 4.94 -12.54 -8.09
CA ALA A 326 5.50 -13.89 -7.99
C ALA A 326 5.69 -14.33 -6.53
N TYR A 327 5.72 -15.63 -6.28
CA TYR A 327 6.04 -16.18 -4.96
C TYR A 327 7.21 -17.16 -5.02
N GLY A 328 8.06 -17.17 -3.99
CA GLY A 328 9.18 -18.10 -3.82
C GLY A 328 10.56 -17.43 -3.89
N SER A 329 11.61 -18.16 -3.53
CA SER A 329 12.94 -17.62 -3.23
C SER A 329 13.86 -17.34 -4.42
N GLY A 330 13.63 -17.93 -5.59
CA GLY A 330 14.51 -17.72 -6.77
C GLY A 330 14.25 -16.41 -7.52
N PRO A 331 15.01 -16.04 -8.58
CA PRO A 331 14.83 -14.78 -9.31
C PRO A 331 13.66 -14.74 -10.31
N GLY A 332 12.92 -15.84 -10.48
CA GLY A 332 11.77 -15.89 -11.39
C GLY A 332 10.67 -14.88 -11.03
N TRP A 333 9.92 -14.43 -12.03
CA TRP A 333 8.89 -13.39 -11.88
C TRP A 333 7.58 -13.82 -12.54
N CYS A 334 6.51 -13.09 -12.27
CA CYS A 334 5.19 -13.33 -12.85
C CYS A 334 4.58 -12.02 -13.33
N HIS A 335 3.75 -12.11 -14.34
CA HIS A 335 2.94 -11.02 -14.86
C HIS A 335 1.62 -11.57 -15.43
N LEU A 336 0.77 -10.71 -15.99
CA LEU A 336 -0.46 -11.18 -16.65
C LEU A 336 -0.17 -11.47 -18.13
N ALA A 337 -0.64 -12.62 -18.62
CA ALA A 337 -0.47 -13.04 -20.02
C ALA A 337 -1.24 -12.15 -21.00
N LEU A 338 -2.38 -11.64 -20.53
CA LEU A 338 -3.38 -10.91 -21.27
C LEU A 338 -4.13 -9.99 -20.29
N PRO A 339 -4.76 -8.91 -20.77
CA PRO A 339 -5.76 -8.19 -20.00
C PRO A 339 -6.85 -9.13 -19.54
N TRP A 340 -7.35 -8.94 -18.32
CA TRP A 340 -8.43 -9.75 -17.80
C TRP A 340 -9.70 -9.58 -18.64
N THR A 341 -10.40 -10.68 -18.89
CA THR A 341 -11.62 -10.69 -19.71
C THR A 341 -12.84 -10.89 -18.84
N ARG A 342 -13.97 -10.30 -19.24
CA ARG A 342 -15.23 -10.33 -18.51
C ARG A 342 -16.24 -11.09 -19.35
N SER A 343 -16.85 -12.13 -18.80
CA SER A 343 -17.88 -12.91 -19.48
C SER A 343 -18.91 -13.40 -18.47
N SER A 344 -20.19 -13.09 -18.69
CA SER A 344 -21.30 -13.52 -17.83
C SER A 344 -21.05 -13.25 -16.34
N GLY A 345 -20.57 -12.05 -16.01
CA GLY A 345 -20.24 -11.65 -14.62
C GLY A 345 -18.97 -12.28 -14.04
N THR A 346 -18.28 -13.15 -14.78
CA THR A 346 -17.02 -13.80 -14.37
C THR A 346 -15.83 -13.09 -14.99
N VAL A 347 -14.81 -12.80 -14.17
CA VAL A 347 -13.53 -12.32 -14.67
C VAL A 347 -12.58 -13.50 -14.82
N LYS A 348 -11.89 -13.56 -15.96
CA LYS A 348 -10.80 -14.50 -16.20
C LYS A 348 -9.48 -13.74 -16.16
N LEU A 349 -8.60 -14.20 -15.28
CA LEU A 349 -7.24 -13.72 -15.11
C LEU A 349 -6.28 -14.78 -15.65
N SER A 350 -5.17 -14.36 -16.25
CA SER A 350 -4.20 -15.29 -16.84
C SER A 350 -2.78 -15.03 -16.33
N PRO A 351 -2.46 -15.40 -15.07
CA PRO A 351 -1.10 -15.31 -14.55
C PRO A 351 -0.12 -16.13 -15.40
N LEU A 352 1.04 -15.55 -15.69
CA LEU A 352 2.13 -16.15 -16.44
C LEU A 352 3.44 -15.87 -15.71
N CYS A 353 4.13 -16.93 -15.32
CA CYS A 353 5.41 -16.83 -14.64
C CYS A 353 6.56 -17.24 -15.55
N PHE A 354 7.76 -16.77 -15.21
CA PHE A 354 8.97 -16.94 -15.98
C PHE A 354 10.10 -17.41 -15.07
N ASN A 355 10.89 -18.34 -15.59
CA ASN A 355 12.14 -18.72 -14.95
C ASN A 355 13.19 -17.60 -15.14
N PRO A 356 14.35 -17.67 -14.48
CA PRO A 356 15.40 -16.65 -14.60
C PRO A 356 15.90 -16.42 -16.04
N GLY A 357 15.76 -17.42 -16.92
CA GLY A 357 16.11 -17.33 -18.34
C GLY A 357 15.02 -16.67 -19.21
N GLY A 358 13.91 -16.22 -18.62
CA GLY A 358 12.81 -15.60 -19.36
C GLY A 358 11.91 -16.59 -20.10
N ALA A 359 12.02 -17.90 -19.83
CA ALA A 359 11.10 -18.88 -20.40
C ALA A 359 9.84 -19.01 -19.53
N PRO A 360 8.64 -19.09 -20.13
CA PRO A 360 7.39 -19.33 -19.41
C PRO A 360 7.41 -20.65 -18.60
N VAL A 361 6.96 -20.60 -17.34
CA VAL A 361 6.89 -21.75 -16.44
C VAL A 361 5.65 -21.67 -15.55
N LEU A 362 5.17 -22.84 -15.07
CA LEU A 362 4.24 -22.89 -13.96
C LEU A 362 5.02 -22.63 -12.67
N ALA A 363 4.68 -21.55 -11.96
CA ALA A 363 5.30 -21.20 -10.68
C ALA A 363 4.27 -20.56 -9.73
N PRO A 364 4.56 -20.52 -8.42
CA PRO A 364 3.72 -19.85 -7.44
C PRO A 364 3.54 -18.34 -7.68
N PHE A 365 2.35 -17.83 -7.40
CA PHE A 365 1.99 -16.41 -7.55
C PHE A 365 0.86 -16.00 -6.61
N LEU A 366 0.82 -14.70 -6.27
CA LEU A 366 -0.26 -14.01 -5.58
C LEU A 366 -1.00 -13.12 -6.58
N LEU A 367 -2.32 -13.23 -6.65
CA LEU A 367 -3.16 -12.56 -7.64
C LEU A 367 -4.28 -11.80 -6.94
N ALA A 368 -4.42 -10.52 -7.24
CA ALA A 368 -5.53 -9.69 -6.81
C ALA A 368 -6.32 -9.17 -8.01
N TYR A 369 -7.63 -9.03 -7.82
CA TYR A 369 -8.54 -8.35 -8.73
C TYR A 369 -9.45 -7.43 -7.92
N THR A 370 -9.74 -6.24 -8.46
CA THR A 370 -10.63 -5.28 -7.84
C THR A 370 -11.39 -4.48 -8.88
N SER A 371 -12.67 -4.26 -8.63
CA SER A 371 -13.46 -3.22 -9.27
C SER A 371 -13.35 -1.91 -8.47
N ALA A 372 -13.78 -0.81 -9.08
CA ALA A 372 -14.12 0.44 -8.42
C ALA A 372 -15.42 0.37 -7.59
N PHE A 373 -16.27 -0.64 -7.80
CA PHE A 373 -17.65 -0.69 -7.28
C PHE A 373 -17.97 -1.89 -6.39
#